data_AF-A0A2D6CZH5-F1
#
_entry.id   AF-A0A2D6CZH5-F1
#
_cell.length_a   1.000
_cell.length_b   1.000
_cell.length_c   1.000
_cell.angle_alpha   90.00
_cell.angle_beta   90.00
_cell.angle_gamma   90.00
#
_symmetry.space_group_name_H-M   'P 1'
#
loop_
_entity.id
_entity.type
_entity.pdbx_description
1 polymer ?
#
loop_
_entity_poly.entity_id
_entity_poly.type
_entity_poly.pdbx_seq_one_letter_code
_entity_poly.pdbx_strand_id
1 'polypeptide(L)'
;MRNRLGKYWLLFWVTFGVVIIASGAFIAQAGRDDSPPSADTRAARNPDPILNLSDDELSEVVQVLNLYTLEKELELTDDQLVRVLPKWRRLLEMRREFWRDRRSRLDGLREQVAVYKEEQSDRDEEVLGLAVDNFRREDDTFWAGYRKIEVELLADLAPPQKIQYLLIDSEQGRRTSRLVKTLRRINRPPQPELIREAHADKDSQQKTVATSGR
;
A
#
# COMPACT_ATOMS: atom_id res chain seq x y z
N MET A 1 -13.23 28.76 27.33
CA MET A 1 -12.71 28.01 26.15
C MET A 1 -11.34 27.37 26.44
N ARG A 2 -11.21 26.62 27.55
CA ARG A 2 -10.08 25.72 27.83
C ARG A 2 -10.70 24.34 27.90
N ASN A 3 -10.19 23.37 27.13
CA ASN A 3 -10.45 21.90 27.16
C ASN A 3 -10.60 21.23 25.78
N ARG A 4 -10.29 21.89 24.66
CA ARG A 4 -10.17 21.20 23.35
C ARG A 4 -8.74 20.80 22.95
N LEU A 5 -7.71 21.24 23.66
CA LEU A 5 -6.31 20.85 23.36
C LEU A 5 -5.88 19.48 23.89
N GLY A 6 -6.60 18.88 24.85
CA GLY A 6 -6.18 17.60 25.45
C GLY A 6 -6.38 16.37 24.55
N LYS A 7 -7.33 16.41 23.61
CA LYS A 7 -7.65 15.26 22.74
C LYS A 7 -6.62 15.03 21.64
N TYR A 8 -6.06 16.10 21.07
CA TYR A 8 -5.02 16.00 20.05
C TYR A 8 -3.66 15.65 20.64
N TRP A 9 -3.45 15.92 21.93
CA TRP A 9 -2.20 15.60 22.62
C TRP A 9 -2.05 14.09 22.88
N LEU A 10 -3.15 13.40 23.21
CA LEU A 10 -3.14 11.95 23.42
C LEU A 10 -2.96 11.17 22.11
N LEU A 11 -3.61 11.63 21.03
CA LEU A 11 -3.43 11.06 19.68
C LEU A 11 -1.99 11.20 19.19
N PHE A 12 -1.34 12.34 19.46
CA PHE A 12 0.06 12.56 19.12
C PHE A 12 0.98 11.54 19.80
N TRP A 13 0.81 11.28 21.11
CA TRP A 13 1.62 10.28 21.83
C TRP A 13 1.36 8.83 21.39
N VAL A 14 0.13 8.48 21.02
CA VAL A 14 -0.19 7.14 20.50
C VAL A 14 0.44 6.95 19.12
N THR A 15 0.39 7.94 18.23
CA THR A 15 1.07 7.88 16.94
C THR A 15 2.60 7.89 17.08
N PHE A 16 3.15 8.68 18.02
CA PHE A 16 4.59 8.77 18.24
C PHE A 16 5.14 7.48 18.89
N GLY A 17 4.39 6.85 19.79
CA GLY A 17 4.73 5.56 20.39
C GLY A 17 4.77 4.42 19.37
N VAL A 18 3.82 4.38 18.41
CA VAL A 18 3.83 3.38 17.33
C VAL A 18 5.00 3.59 16.36
N VAL A 19 5.38 4.84 16.08
CA VAL A 19 6.54 5.17 15.23
C VAL A 19 7.87 4.80 15.90
N ILE A 20 8.01 4.97 17.22
CA ILE A 20 9.23 4.56 17.96
C ILE A 20 9.38 3.03 18.00
N ILE A 21 8.29 2.28 18.23
CA ILE A 21 8.34 0.82 18.25
C ILE A 21 8.65 0.25 16.85
N ALA A 22 8.09 0.85 15.79
CA ALA A 22 8.39 0.46 14.41
C ALA A 22 9.82 0.84 13.98
N SER A 23 10.37 1.95 14.50
CA SER A 23 11.74 2.38 14.18
C SER A 23 12.81 1.59 14.94
N GLY A 24 12.53 1.16 16.18
CA GLY A 24 13.43 0.28 16.95
C GLY A 24 13.64 -1.09 16.30
N ALA A 25 12.61 -1.63 15.64
CA ALA A 25 12.70 -2.90 14.91
C ALA A 25 13.51 -2.81 13.61
N PHE A 26 13.67 -1.61 13.04
CA PHE A 26 14.40 -1.41 11.78
C PHE A 26 15.90 -1.12 12.00
N ILE A 27 16.29 -0.51 13.14
CA ILE A 27 17.71 -0.18 13.44
C ILE A 27 18.50 -1.40 13.96
N ALA A 28 17.84 -2.41 14.55
CA ALA A 28 18.51 -3.62 15.01
C ALA A 28 19.07 -4.52 13.87
N GLN A 29 18.77 -4.22 12.61
CA GLN A 29 19.19 -5.03 11.45
C GLN A 29 20.44 -4.50 10.71
N ALA A 30 20.99 -3.34 11.13
CA ALA A 30 22.14 -2.70 10.46
C ALA A 30 23.49 -2.83 11.20
N GLY A 31 23.50 -3.39 12.42
CA GLY A 31 24.74 -3.70 13.15
C GLY A 31 25.12 -5.16 12.98
N ARG A 32 25.83 -5.48 11.90
CA ARG A 32 26.39 -6.82 11.64
C ARG A 32 27.65 -6.98 12.50
N ASP A 33 27.51 -7.63 13.65
CA ASP A 33 28.62 -8.08 14.48
C ASP A 33 28.96 -9.53 14.09
N ASP A 34 30.17 -9.75 13.56
CA ASP A 34 30.68 -11.05 13.11
C ASP A 34 31.14 -11.90 14.31
N SER A 35 30.21 -12.34 15.14
CA SER A 35 30.46 -13.36 16.17
C SER A 35 29.64 -14.63 15.89
N PRO A 36 30.22 -15.83 16.08
CA PRO A 36 29.54 -17.09 15.77
C PRO A 36 28.28 -17.24 16.66
N PRO A 37 27.19 -17.81 16.13
CA PRO A 37 25.91 -17.83 16.84
C PRO A 37 26.05 -18.72 18.08
N SER A 38 25.96 -18.10 19.25
CA SER A 38 25.73 -18.82 20.51
C SER A 38 24.37 -19.50 20.40
N ALA A 39 24.40 -20.83 20.53
CA ALA A 39 23.22 -21.64 20.72
C ALA A 39 22.48 -21.20 21.99
N ASP A 40 21.15 -21.33 21.95
CA ASP A 40 20.21 -21.07 23.04
C ASP A 40 19.98 -19.60 23.42
N THR A 41 19.14 -18.95 22.61
CA THR A 41 17.99 -18.26 23.20
C THR A 41 16.80 -18.41 22.27
N ARG A 42 15.92 -19.36 22.58
CA ARG A 42 14.54 -19.40 22.10
C ARG A 42 13.83 -18.21 22.75
N ALA A 43 14.19 -16.99 22.34
CA ALA A 43 13.54 -15.77 22.77
C ALA A 43 12.07 -15.92 22.38
N ALA A 44 11.21 -15.98 23.39
CA ALA A 44 9.78 -15.89 23.22
C ALA A 44 9.51 -14.64 22.37
N ARG A 45 9.21 -14.84 21.09
CA ARG A 45 8.65 -13.78 20.25
C ARG A 45 7.32 -13.45 20.90
N ASN A 46 7.29 -12.36 21.68
CA ASN A 46 6.04 -11.73 22.05
C ASN A 46 5.24 -11.57 20.76
N PRO A 47 3.98 -12.04 20.71
CA PRO A 47 3.17 -11.89 19.51
C PRO A 47 3.11 -10.40 19.17
N ASP A 48 3.42 -10.06 17.91
CA ASP A 48 3.30 -8.70 17.41
C ASP A 48 1.93 -8.15 17.83
N PRO A 49 1.85 -6.91 18.36
CA PRO A 49 0.60 -6.36 18.82
C PRO A 49 -0.41 -6.32 17.66
N ILE A 50 -1.54 -6.99 17.85
CA ILE A 50 -2.63 -6.98 16.88
C ILE A 50 -3.20 -5.56 16.85
N LEU A 51 -3.13 -4.92 15.69
CA LEU A 51 -3.49 -3.50 15.55
C LEU A 51 -5.01 -3.27 15.51
N ASN A 52 -5.84 -4.31 15.30
CA ASN A 52 -7.31 -4.28 15.20
C ASN A 52 -7.88 -3.08 14.41
N LEU A 53 -7.23 -2.70 13.30
CA LEU A 53 -7.62 -1.59 12.44
C LEU A 53 -8.72 -2.00 11.46
N SER A 54 -9.69 -1.13 11.22
CA SER A 54 -10.59 -1.19 10.06
C SER A 54 -9.80 -0.93 8.75
N ASP A 55 -10.40 -1.24 7.60
CA ASP A 55 -9.78 -0.95 6.29
C ASP A 55 -9.58 0.57 6.07
N ASP A 56 -10.46 1.41 6.65
CA ASP A 56 -10.34 2.86 6.59
C ASP A 56 -9.17 3.36 7.45
N GLU A 57 -9.04 2.89 8.69
CA GLU A 57 -7.90 3.22 9.56
C GLU A 57 -6.57 2.72 8.99
N LEU A 58 -6.57 1.53 8.38
CA LEU A 58 -5.42 0.99 7.67
C LEU A 58 -4.98 1.91 6.52
N SER A 59 -5.95 2.45 5.77
CA SER A 59 -5.72 3.38 4.67
C SER A 59 -5.16 4.72 5.16
N GLU A 60 -5.58 5.20 6.33
CA GLU A 60 -5.02 6.39 6.98
C GLU A 60 -3.56 6.17 7.42
N VAL A 61 -3.27 5.04 8.08
CA VAL A 61 -1.91 4.69 8.51
C VAL A 61 -0.96 4.64 7.32
N VAL A 62 -1.38 4.03 6.20
CA VAL A 62 -0.60 3.98 4.96
C VAL A 62 -0.29 5.38 4.43
N GLN A 63 -1.26 6.29 4.48
CA GLN A 63 -1.05 7.68 4.04
C GLN A 63 -0.04 8.41 4.94
N VAL A 64 -0.14 8.25 6.26
CA VAL A 64 0.79 8.86 7.22
C VAL A 64 2.21 8.33 7.00
N LEU A 65 2.38 7.03 6.79
CA LEU A 65 3.69 6.42 6.54
C LEU A 65 4.30 6.86 5.20
N ASN A 66 3.47 7.04 4.17
CA ASN A 66 3.91 7.60 2.89
C ASN A 66 4.29 9.08 3.02
N LEU A 67 3.62 9.84 3.87
CA LEU A 67 3.95 11.24 4.14
C LEU A 67 5.30 11.37 4.85
N TYR A 68 5.50 10.58 5.90
CA TYR A 68 6.75 10.54 6.66
C TYR A 68 7.93 10.12 5.78
N THR A 69 7.70 9.11 4.93
CA THR A 69 8.66 8.68 3.90
C THR A 69 9.06 9.86 3.01
N LEU A 70 8.09 10.61 2.48
CA LEU A 70 8.36 11.71 1.57
C LEU A 70 9.17 12.82 2.26
N GLU A 71 8.76 13.23 3.46
CA GLU A 71 9.48 14.23 4.26
C GLU A 71 10.93 13.83 4.50
N LYS A 72 11.15 12.58 4.93
CA LYS A 72 12.48 12.03 5.24
C LYS A 72 13.36 11.88 4.02
N GLU A 73 12.83 11.30 2.94
CA GLU A 73 13.63 10.98 1.75
C GLU A 73 13.90 12.21 0.89
N LEU A 74 13.01 13.22 0.91
CA LEU A 74 13.24 14.48 0.19
C LEU A 74 13.97 15.54 1.03
N GLU A 75 14.22 15.28 2.32
CA GLU A 75 14.86 16.24 3.24
C GLU A 75 14.23 17.64 3.12
N LEU A 76 12.90 17.68 3.19
CA LEU A 76 12.16 18.94 2.99
C LEU A 76 12.41 19.90 4.14
N THR A 77 12.66 21.16 3.81
CA THR A 77 12.63 22.24 4.81
C THR A 77 11.20 22.53 5.25
N ASP A 78 11.02 23.14 6.42
CA ASP A 78 9.70 23.54 6.94
C ASP A 78 8.91 24.39 5.93
N ASP A 79 9.58 25.33 5.26
CA ASP A 79 8.98 26.18 4.21
C ASP A 79 8.58 25.40 2.95
N GLN A 80 9.33 24.35 2.61
CA GLN A 80 8.96 23.45 1.51
C GLN A 80 7.81 22.54 1.91
N LEU A 81 7.77 22.02 3.14
CA LEU A 81 6.70 21.16 3.64
C LEU A 81 5.32 21.82 3.49
N VAL A 82 5.20 23.09 3.86
CA VAL A 82 3.93 23.83 3.75
C VAL A 82 3.42 23.90 2.30
N ARG A 83 4.32 23.94 1.32
CA ARG A 83 3.98 24.05 -0.12
C ARG A 83 3.80 22.70 -0.81
N VAL A 84 4.62 21.71 -0.45
CA VAL A 84 4.68 20.38 -1.07
C VAL A 84 3.59 19.46 -0.54
N LEU A 85 3.35 19.44 0.78
CA LEU A 85 2.44 18.48 1.39
C LEU A 85 1.00 18.55 0.83
N PRO A 86 0.39 19.74 0.63
CA PRO A 86 -0.96 19.81 0.08
C PRO A 86 -1.04 19.25 -1.35
N LYS A 87 -0.03 19.53 -2.20
CA LYS A 87 0.03 19.04 -3.58
C LYS A 87 0.21 17.53 -3.61
N TRP A 88 1.09 17.00 -2.76
CA TRP A 88 1.31 15.57 -2.64
C TRP A 88 0.06 14.81 -2.17
N ARG A 89 -0.63 15.31 -1.14
CA ARG A 89 -1.89 14.73 -0.67
C ARG A 89 -2.92 14.67 -1.79
N ARG A 90 -3.04 15.76 -2.55
CA ARG A 90 -3.94 15.82 -3.71
C ARG A 90 -3.57 14.79 -4.78
N LEU A 91 -2.29 14.60 -5.09
CA LEU A 91 -1.84 13.57 -6.04
C LEU A 91 -2.19 12.15 -5.54
N LEU A 92 -2.04 11.89 -4.25
CA LEU A 92 -2.40 10.60 -3.64
C LEU A 92 -3.90 10.33 -3.70
N GLU A 93 -4.72 11.33 -3.38
CA GLU A 93 -6.19 11.26 -3.46
C GLU A 93 -6.64 11.02 -4.90
N MET A 94 -6.15 11.81 -5.84
CA MET A 94 -6.45 11.64 -7.27
C MET A 94 -6.07 10.24 -7.77
N ARG A 95 -4.88 9.74 -7.39
CA ARG A 95 -4.43 8.39 -7.75
C ARG A 95 -5.36 7.33 -7.18
N ARG A 96 -5.79 7.48 -5.92
CA ARG A 96 -6.70 6.54 -5.26
C ARG A 96 -8.06 6.48 -5.94
N GLU A 97 -8.67 7.65 -6.18
CA GLU A 97 -9.97 7.76 -6.85
C GLU A 97 -9.89 7.18 -8.26
N PHE A 98 -8.89 7.59 -9.03
CA PHE A 98 -8.69 7.10 -10.39
C PHE A 98 -8.54 5.58 -10.46
N TRP A 99 -7.71 4.95 -9.60
CA TRP A 99 -7.55 3.50 -9.63
C TRP A 99 -8.80 2.74 -9.17
N ARG A 100 -9.60 3.33 -8.27
CA ARG A 100 -10.89 2.76 -7.86
C ARG A 100 -11.85 2.78 -9.04
N ASP A 101 -12.02 3.94 -9.67
CA ASP A 101 -12.98 4.14 -10.76
C ASP A 101 -12.56 3.37 -12.01
N ARG A 102 -11.27 3.40 -12.35
CA ARG A 102 -10.70 2.67 -13.49
C ARG A 102 -10.92 1.17 -13.38
N ARG A 103 -10.88 0.59 -12.17
CA ARG A 103 -11.20 -0.84 -11.97
C ARG A 103 -12.66 -1.12 -12.32
N SER A 104 -13.59 -0.33 -11.79
CA SER A 104 -15.02 -0.47 -12.09
C SER A 104 -15.30 -0.34 -13.59
N ARG A 105 -14.67 0.62 -14.27
CA ARG A 105 -14.80 0.77 -15.73
C ARG A 105 -14.25 -0.42 -16.51
N LEU A 106 -13.10 -0.97 -16.09
CA LEU A 106 -12.55 -2.17 -16.71
C LEU A 106 -13.45 -3.38 -16.53
N ASP A 107 -14.10 -3.51 -15.37
CA ASP A 107 -15.05 -4.60 -15.13
C ASP A 107 -16.29 -4.43 -16.03
N GLY A 108 -16.81 -3.21 -16.20
CA GLY A 108 -17.88 -2.92 -17.16
C GLY A 108 -17.50 -3.18 -18.62
N LEU A 109 -16.27 -2.87 -19.03
CA LEU A 109 -15.77 -3.21 -20.36
C LEU A 109 -15.68 -4.74 -20.56
N ARG A 110 -15.32 -5.51 -19.53
CA ARG A 110 -15.30 -6.99 -19.63
C ARG A 110 -16.69 -7.55 -19.84
N GLU A 111 -17.70 -7.00 -19.16
CA GLU A 111 -19.10 -7.39 -19.34
C GLU A 111 -19.57 -7.09 -20.77
N GLN A 112 -19.27 -5.91 -21.30
CA GLN A 112 -19.60 -5.55 -22.68
C GLN A 112 -18.92 -6.47 -23.71
N VAL A 113 -17.64 -6.82 -23.49
CA VAL A 113 -16.93 -7.79 -24.34
C VAL A 113 -17.58 -9.18 -24.26
N ALA A 114 -18.08 -9.59 -23.10
CA ALA A 114 -18.76 -10.88 -22.95
C ALA A 114 -20.07 -10.91 -23.76
N VAL A 115 -20.90 -9.86 -23.64
CA VAL A 115 -22.15 -9.71 -24.41
C VAL A 115 -21.88 -9.71 -25.91
N TYR A 116 -20.91 -8.91 -26.37
CA TYR A 116 -20.53 -8.86 -27.78
C TYR A 116 -20.12 -10.23 -28.34
N LYS A 117 -19.37 -11.02 -27.55
CA LYS A 117 -18.94 -12.37 -27.97
C LYS A 117 -20.11 -13.35 -28.13
N GLU A 118 -21.19 -13.16 -27.37
CA GLU A 118 -22.39 -13.98 -27.42
C GLU A 118 -23.31 -13.56 -28.58
N GLU A 119 -23.50 -12.26 -28.78
CA GLU A 119 -24.49 -11.72 -29.72
C GLU A 119 -23.92 -11.45 -31.13
N GLN A 120 -22.62 -11.18 -31.26
CA GLN A 120 -21.91 -10.89 -32.53
C GLN A 120 -22.66 -9.92 -33.46
N SER A 121 -23.19 -8.85 -32.89
CA SER A 121 -23.94 -7.81 -33.60
C SER A 121 -23.04 -6.64 -34.00
N ASP A 122 -23.16 -6.15 -35.24
CA ASP A 122 -22.47 -4.95 -35.72
C ASP A 122 -22.77 -3.71 -34.85
N ARG A 123 -23.98 -3.64 -34.28
CA ARG A 123 -24.37 -2.55 -33.37
C ARG A 123 -23.56 -2.58 -32.06
N ASP A 124 -23.22 -3.77 -31.58
CA ASP A 124 -22.47 -3.94 -30.35
C ASP A 124 -20.98 -3.67 -30.54
N GLU A 125 -20.46 -3.87 -31.76
CA GLU A 125 -19.10 -3.47 -32.13
C GLU A 125 -18.92 -1.94 -32.05
N GLU A 126 -19.88 -1.16 -32.55
CA GLU A 126 -19.85 0.31 -32.46
C GLU A 126 -19.91 0.78 -31.00
N VAL A 127 -20.79 0.17 -30.19
CA VAL A 127 -20.89 0.46 -28.75
C VAL A 127 -19.59 0.15 -28.02
N LEU A 128 -18.94 -0.98 -28.35
CA LEU A 128 -17.65 -1.36 -27.78
C LEU A 128 -16.56 -0.34 -28.15
N GLY A 129 -16.52 0.11 -29.41
CA GLY A 129 -15.60 1.14 -29.88
C GLY A 129 -15.74 2.44 -29.09
N LEU A 130 -16.98 2.93 -28.94
CA LEU A 130 -17.28 4.13 -28.15
C LEU A 130 -16.88 3.98 -26.68
N ALA A 131 -17.08 2.80 -26.08
CA ALA A 131 -16.69 2.53 -24.71
C ALA A 131 -15.16 2.56 -24.52
N VAL A 132 -14.40 2.00 -25.47
CA VAL A 132 -12.93 2.06 -25.47
C VAL A 132 -12.43 3.50 -25.60
N ASP A 133 -13.03 4.29 -26.49
CA ASP A 133 -12.64 5.69 -26.69
C ASP A 133 -12.95 6.56 -25.46
N ASN A 134 -14.10 6.35 -24.82
CA ASN A 134 -14.44 7.01 -23.57
C ASN A 134 -13.45 6.63 -22.46
N PHE A 135 -13.10 5.35 -22.33
CA PHE A 135 -12.12 4.88 -21.36
C PHE A 135 -10.75 5.55 -21.56
N ARG A 136 -10.27 5.66 -22.80
CA ARG A 136 -9.01 6.34 -23.13
C ARG A 136 -9.05 7.82 -22.80
N ARG A 137 -10.14 8.51 -23.17
CA ARG A 137 -10.31 9.95 -22.91
C ARG A 137 -10.29 10.25 -21.41
N GLU A 138 -10.88 9.40 -20.60
CA GLU A 138 -10.87 9.54 -19.13
C GLU A 138 -9.47 9.30 -18.54
N ASP A 139 -8.74 8.28 -19.01
CA ASP A 139 -7.34 8.05 -18.62
C ASP A 139 -6.47 9.28 -19.00
N ASP A 140 -6.63 9.83 -20.21
CA ASP A 140 -5.88 11.00 -20.67
C ASP A 140 -6.21 12.25 -19.84
N THR A 141 -7.48 12.46 -19.52
CA THR A 141 -7.94 13.58 -18.69
C THR A 141 -7.34 13.51 -17.29
N PHE A 142 -7.32 12.30 -16.70
CA PHE A 142 -6.66 12.07 -15.43
C PHE A 142 -5.16 12.41 -15.50
N TRP A 143 -4.44 11.88 -16.48
CA TRP A 143 -2.99 12.11 -16.60
C TRP A 143 -2.64 13.55 -16.92
N ALA A 144 -3.50 14.31 -17.60
CA ALA A 144 -3.33 15.73 -17.80
C ALA A 144 -3.44 16.49 -16.46
N GLY A 145 -4.47 16.19 -15.65
CA GLY A 145 -4.66 16.80 -14.33
C GLY A 145 -3.55 16.43 -13.34
N TYR A 146 -3.15 15.15 -13.33
CA TYR A 146 -2.07 14.64 -12.49
C TYR A 146 -0.75 15.35 -12.79
N ARG A 147 -0.36 15.41 -14.07
CA ARG A 147 0.89 16.08 -14.50
C ARG A 147 0.92 17.56 -14.15
N LYS A 148 -0.22 18.25 -14.22
CA LYS A 148 -0.29 19.66 -13.84
C LYS A 148 0.14 19.87 -12.38
N ILE A 149 -0.42 19.09 -11.46
CA ILE A 149 -0.11 19.21 -10.03
C ILE A 149 1.31 18.72 -9.73
N GLU A 150 1.75 17.67 -10.43
CA GLU A 150 3.12 17.17 -10.32
C GLU A 150 4.15 18.24 -10.72
N VAL A 151 3.93 18.96 -11.82
CA VAL A 151 4.80 20.08 -12.22
C VAL A 151 4.81 21.18 -11.16
N GLU A 152 3.65 21.53 -10.61
CA GLU A 152 3.54 22.51 -9.52
C GLU A 152 4.27 22.05 -8.26
N LEU A 153 4.26 20.75 -7.95
CA LEU A 153 4.99 20.17 -6.81
C LEU A 153 6.49 20.22 -7.05
N LEU A 154 6.94 19.77 -8.22
CA LEU A 154 8.36 19.77 -8.59
C LEU A 154 8.93 21.19 -8.59
N ALA A 155 8.15 22.21 -8.93
CA ALA A 155 8.60 23.60 -8.90
C ALA A 155 9.09 24.06 -7.50
N ASP A 156 8.59 23.46 -6.42
CA ASP A 156 8.99 23.79 -5.04
C ASP A 156 10.22 23.00 -4.55
N LEU A 157 10.71 22.06 -5.37
CA LEU A 157 11.81 21.17 -5.02
C LEU A 157 13.12 21.59 -5.68
N ALA A 158 14.23 21.39 -4.97
CA ALA A 158 15.58 21.51 -5.53
C ALA A 158 15.86 20.37 -6.53
N PRO A 159 16.79 20.53 -7.49
CA PRO A 159 17.07 19.50 -8.49
C PRO A 159 17.35 18.09 -7.92
N PRO A 160 18.13 17.91 -6.84
CA PRO A 160 18.32 16.58 -6.24
C PRO A 160 17.00 15.99 -5.69
N GLN A 161 16.19 16.82 -5.04
CA GLN A 161 14.88 16.44 -4.49
C GLN A 161 13.90 16.03 -5.59
N LYS A 162 13.95 16.68 -6.77
CA LYS A 162 13.12 16.28 -7.93
C LYS A 162 13.43 14.87 -8.39
N ILE A 163 14.72 14.52 -8.48
CA ILE A 163 15.14 13.17 -8.90
C ILE A 163 14.65 12.16 -7.86
N GLN A 164 14.88 12.45 -6.57
CA GLN A 164 14.43 11.56 -5.50
C GLN A 164 12.92 11.39 -5.49
N TYR A 165 12.15 12.45 -5.75
CA TYR A 165 10.70 12.39 -5.90
C TYR A 165 10.30 11.42 -7.03
N LEU A 166 10.93 11.50 -8.20
CA LEU A 166 10.61 10.61 -9.33
C LEU A 166 10.92 9.14 -9.00
N LEU A 167 12.00 8.89 -8.25
CA LEU A 167 12.31 7.54 -7.76
C LEU A 167 11.24 7.04 -6.81
N ILE A 168 10.85 7.85 -5.81
CA ILE A 168 9.77 7.54 -4.86
C ILE A 168 8.47 7.24 -5.60
N ASP A 169 8.08 8.09 -6.56
CA ASP A 169 6.81 7.92 -7.28
C ASP A 169 6.78 6.63 -8.09
N SER A 170 7.89 6.31 -8.78
CA SER A 170 8.02 5.08 -9.58
C SER A 170 7.86 3.80 -8.74
N GLU A 171 8.28 3.84 -7.47
CA GLU A 171 8.21 2.71 -6.56
C GLU A 171 6.95 2.69 -5.70
N GLN A 172 6.20 3.79 -5.65
CA GLN A 172 5.14 4.02 -4.69
C GLN A 172 4.05 2.95 -4.74
N GLY A 173 3.66 2.49 -5.94
CA GLY A 173 2.64 1.45 -6.09
C GLY A 173 3.07 0.11 -5.47
N ARG A 174 4.33 -0.28 -5.68
CA ARG A 174 4.91 -1.51 -5.10
C ARG A 174 5.09 -1.37 -3.59
N ARG A 175 5.64 -0.24 -3.14
CA ARG A 175 5.86 0.07 -1.72
C ARG A 175 4.55 0.09 -0.94
N THR A 176 3.54 0.80 -1.43
CA THR A 176 2.21 0.88 -0.81
C THR A 176 1.55 -0.49 -0.75
N SER A 177 1.64 -1.29 -1.82
CA SER A 177 1.08 -2.65 -1.83
C SER A 177 1.75 -3.56 -0.79
N ARG A 178 3.08 -3.48 -0.66
CA ARG A 178 3.83 -4.24 0.36
C ARG A 178 3.42 -3.78 1.76
N LEU A 179 3.32 -2.46 1.97
CA LEU A 179 2.93 -1.88 3.26
C LEU A 179 1.53 -2.35 3.68
N VAL A 180 0.55 -2.27 2.78
CA VAL A 180 -0.82 -2.76 3.03
C VAL A 180 -0.83 -4.24 3.37
N LYS A 181 -0.09 -5.08 2.63
CA LYS A 181 0.01 -6.52 2.92
C LYS A 181 0.61 -6.79 4.30
N THR A 182 1.70 -6.11 4.63
CA THR A 182 2.37 -6.23 5.93
C THR A 182 1.44 -5.81 7.06
N LEU A 183 0.82 -4.65 6.95
CA LEU A 183 -0.11 -4.15 7.96
C LEU A 183 -1.33 -5.04 8.10
N ARG A 184 -1.91 -5.56 7.00
CA ARG A 184 -3.01 -6.55 7.07
C ARG A 184 -2.61 -7.83 7.78
N ARG A 185 -1.38 -8.34 7.53
CA ARG A 185 -0.86 -9.54 8.18
C ARG A 185 -0.70 -9.34 9.69
N ILE A 186 -0.23 -8.17 10.11
CA ILE A 186 -0.10 -7.81 11.54
C ILE A 186 -1.49 -7.61 12.16
N ASN A 187 -2.41 -7.02 11.41
CA ASN A 187 -3.76 -6.70 11.86
C ASN A 187 -4.68 -7.94 11.99
N ARG A 188 -4.49 -8.94 11.13
CA ARG A 188 -5.18 -10.23 11.17
C ARG A 188 -4.14 -11.35 11.02
N PRO A 189 -3.43 -11.71 12.10
CA PRO A 189 -2.49 -12.83 12.04
C PRO A 189 -3.27 -14.11 11.69
N PRO A 190 -2.69 -15.00 10.86
CA PRO A 190 -3.35 -16.26 10.53
C PRO A 190 -3.66 -17.02 11.82
N GLN A 191 -4.91 -17.47 11.96
CA GLN A 191 -5.29 -18.28 13.11
C GLN A 191 -4.53 -19.60 13.07
N PRO A 192 -3.86 -20.01 14.17
CA PRO A 192 -2.99 -21.19 14.19
C PRO A 192 -3.74 -22.52 13.99
N GLU A 193 -5.07 -22.53 14.08
CA GLU A 193 -5.89 -23.73 13.95
C GLU A 193 -5.99 -24.24 12.50
N LEU A 194 -5.98 -23.36 11.50
CA LEU A 194 -6.00 -23.73 10.06
C LEU A 194 -4.64 -24.24 9.54
N ILE A 195 -3.55 -23.92 10.23
CA ILE A 195 -2.21 -24.39 9.85
C ILE A 195 -2.02 -25.87 10.25
N ARG A 196 -2.69 -26.32 11.33
CA ARG A 196 -2.65 -27.72 11.76
C ARG A 196 -3.37 -28.65 10.78
N GLU A 197 -4.48 -28.21 10.18
CA GLU A 197 -5.20 -28.99 9.16
C GLU A 197 -4.41 -29.12 7.85
N ALA A 198 -3.75 -28.03 7.40
CA ALA A 198 -2.95 -28.06 6.17
C ALA A 198 -1.67 -28.92 6.27
N HIS A 199 -1.14 -29.13 7.47
CA HIS A 199 -0.03 -30.06 7.71
C HIS A 199 -0.49 -31.51 7.91
N ALA A 200 -1.65 -31.73 8.53
CA ALA A 200 -2.23 -33.07 8.66
C ALA A 200 -2.57 -33.70 7.29
N ASP A 201 -3.02 -32.88 6.34
CA ASP A 201 -3.40 -33.37 5.00
C ASP A 201 -2.17 -33.73 4.13
N LYS A 202 -1.03 -33.05 4.33
CA LYS A 202 0.24 -33.38 3.65
C LYS A 202 0.88 -34.66 4.17
N ASP A 203 0.82 -34.91 5.48
CA ASP A 203 1.33 -36.16 6.06
C ASP A 203 0.45 -37.37 5.70
N SER A 204 -0.85 -37.14 5.47
CA SER A 204 -1.79 -38.16 5.01
C SER A 204 -1.55 -38.57 3.55
N GLN A 205 -1.14 -37.65 2.68
CA GLN A 205 -0.79 -37.94 1.28
C GLN A 205 0.58 -38.62 1.11
N GLN A 206 1.55 -38.39 2.00
CA GLN A 206 2.83 -39.12 1.95
C GLN A 206 2.70 -40.58 2.42
N LYS A 207 1.74 -40.87 3.29
CA LYS A 207 1.52 -42.23 3.80
C LYS A 207 0.79 -43.16 2.82
N THR A 208 0.00 -42.63 1.89
CA THR A 208 -0.71 -43.42 0.88
C THR A 208 0.16 -43.84 -0.31
N VAL A 209 1.24 -43.09 -0.60
CA VAL A 209 2.20 -43.46 -1.67
C VAL A 209 3.12 -44.61 -1.24
N ALA A 210 3.39 -44.77 0.07
CA ALA A 210 4.28 -45.81 0.58
C ALA A 210 3.67 -47.21 0.67
N THR A 211 2.33 -47.36 0.57
CA THR A 211 1.63 -48.65 0.73
C THR A 211 1.09 -49.25 -0.58
N SER A 212 1.22 -48.56 -1.71
CA SER A 212 0.77 -49.06 -3.02
C SER A 212 1.88 -49.77 -3.83
N GLY A 213 3.04 -50.03 -3.22
CA GLY A 213 4.15 -50.75 -3.83
C GLY A 213 4.47 -52.04 -3.08
N ARG A 214 3.60 -53.05 -3.18
CA ARG A 214 3.93 -54.45 -2.95
C ARG A 214 2.95 -55.36 -3.67
#